data_AF-A0A9P8YD82-F1
#
_entry.id   AF-A0A9P8YD82-F1
#
_cell.length_a   1.000
_cell.length_b   1.000
_cell.length_c   1.000
_cell.angle_alpha   90.00
_cell.angle_beta   90.00
_cell.angle_gamma   90.00
#
_symmetry.space_group_name_H-M   'P 1'
#
loop_
_entity.id
_entity.type
_entity.pdbx_description
1 polymer ?
#
loop_
_entity_poly.entity_id
_entity_poly.type
_entity_poly.pdbx_seq_one_letter_code
_entity_poly.pdbx_strand_id
1 'polypeptide(L)'
;MPREKKKKSRSPLSWTNRVSYLPQDLLGKLESCHKEHSPGRWQTFVIPQTLLINPAYSRHTSPLLRLPLELSFLILGHLDPISAVCLATSCKYMLHAALSTGEPLMIPSARHHRGVTPRHCEALYRLMRLMWPVVKRTRAPAKRDRTVMLCSTCWRYRPRLDDEYWSQTRQKLLEEVGVSCRHVERISDLWRSGSITEWPGCFYDSCSRV
;
A
#
# COMPACT_ATOMS: atom_id res chain seq x y z
N MET A 1 19.32 14.08 46.53
CA MET A 1 19.70 12.93 45.69
C MET A 1 18.54 12.55 44.77
N PRO A 2 18.40 13.17 43.58
CA PRO A 2 17.34 12.80 42.64
C PRO A 2 17.81 11.64 41.75
N ARG A 3 17.04 10.54 41.73
CA ARG A 3 17.24 9.38 40.85
C ARG A 3 17.00 9.77 39.39
N GLU A 4 18.05 9.72 38.58
CA GLU A 4 17.97 9.79 37.13
C GLU A 4 17.15 8.61 36.59
N LYS A 5 15.96 8.90 36.05
CA LYS A 5 15.21 7.94 35.24
C LYS A 5 15.89 7.84 33.88
N LYS A 6 16.68 6.77 33.68
CA LYS A 6 17.20 6.36 32.38
C LYS A 6 16.05 6.28 31.35
N LYS A 7 15.99 7.26 30.44
CA LYS A 7 15.15 7.20 29.24
C LYS A 7 15.66 6.03 28.38
N LYS A 8 14.93 4.91 28.37
CA LYS A 8 15.10 3.88 27.32
C LYS A 8 14.72 4.53 26.00
N SER A 9 15.71 4.88 25.18
CA SER A 9 15.53 5.29 23.79
C SER A 9 15.09 4.07 22.97
N ARG A 10 13.78 3.80 22.95
CA ARG A 10 13.21 3.04 21.83
C ARG A 10 13.11 4.02 20.67
N SER A 11 14.03 3.90 19.72
CA SER A 11 13.89 4.59 18.44
C SER A 11 12.55 4.14 17.82
N PRO A 12 11.64 5.06 17.45
CA PRO A 12 10.52 4.69 16.61
C PRO A 12 11.14 4.28 15.29
N LEU A 13 10.98 3.00 14.92
CA LEU A 13 11.51 2.43 13.69
C LEU A 13 10.90 3.17 12.49
N SER A 14 11.59 4.25 12.07
CA SER A 14 11.13 5.13 11.01
C SER A 14 11.07 4.33 9.71
N TRP A 15 9.96 4.45 8.98
CA TRP A 15 9.89 4.07 7.58
C TRP A 15 10.91 4.92 6.83
N THR A 16 12.12 4.39 6.65
CA THR A 16 13.27 5.16 6.21
C THR A 16 12.98 5.82 4.86
N ASN A 17 13.22 7.13 4.79
CA ASN A 17 12.92 7.99 3.65
C ASN A 17 13.78 7.72 2.40
N ARG A 18 14.55 6.63 2.34
CA ARG A 18 15.40 6.29 1.20
C ARG A 18 14.81 5.13 0.42
N VAL A 19 14.61 5.35 -0.87
CA VAL A 19 14.23 4.31 -1.82
C VAL A 19 15.50 3.88 -2.53
N SER A 20 16.11 2.78 -2.09
CA SER A 20 17.09 2.05 -2.89
C SER A 20 16.32 0.98 -3.66
N TYR A 21 16.10 1.23 -4.95
CA TYR A 21 15.66 0.20 -5.89
C TYR A 21 16.89 -0.65 -6.21
N LEU A 22 17.10 -1.76 -5.51
CA LEU A 22 18.06 -2.78 -5.97
C LEU A 22 17.25 -3.92 -6.60
N PRO A 23 17.23 -4.04 -7.95
CA PRO A 23 16.33 -4.92 -8.70
C PRO A 23 16.54 -6.43 -8.51
N GLN A 24 17.73 -6.86 -8.07
CA GLN A 24 18.18 -8.24 -8.32
C GLN A 24 17.68 -9.30 -7.33
N ASP A 25 17.04 -8.89 -6.23
CA ASP A 25 16.50 -9.80 -5.22
C ASP A 25 14.96 -9.69 -5.10
N LEU A 26 14.31 -9.14 -6.16
CA LEU A 26 12.89 -8.81 -6.15
C LEU A 26 11.97 -9.99 -6.48
N LEU A 27 12.28 -10.77 -7.51
CA LEU A 27 11.44 -11.90 -7.94
C LEU A 27 11.38 -13.00 -6.88
N GLY A 28 12.54 -13.42 -6.33
CA GLY A 28 12.61 -14.47 -5.32
C GLY A 28 11.79 -14.17 -4.05
N LYS A 29 11.72 -12.90 -3.62
CA LYS A 29 10.96 -12.49 -2.43
C LYS A 29 9.44 -12.42 -2.65
N LEU A 30 9.01 -12.10 -3.86
CA LEU A 30 7.58 -12.13 -4.23
C LEU A 30 7.08 -13.55 -4.43
N GLU A 31 7.90 -14.39 -5.05
CA GLU A 31 7.66 -15.82 -5.09
C GLU A 31 7.63 -16.43 -3.69
N SER A 32 8.50 -16.00 -2.77
CA SER A 32 8.43 -16.40 -1.35
C SER A 32 7.08 -16.04 -0.74
N CYS A 33 6.60 -14.81 -0.92
CA CYS A 33 5.26 -14.42 -0.46
C CYS A 33 4.13 -15.23 -1.12
N HIS A 34 4.29 -15.61 -2.39
CA HIS A 34 3.33 -16.44 -3.11
C HIS A 34 3.39 -17.92 -2.67
N LYS A 35 4.56 -18.42 -2.27
CA LYS A 35 4.81 -19.81 -1.82
C LYS A 35 4.50 -20.00 -0.33
N GLU A 36 4.84 -19.02 0.52
CA GLU A 36 4.66 -19.01 1.98
C GLU A 36 3.23 -18.67 2.40
N HIS A 37 2.41 -18.16 1.48
CA HIS A 37 1.02 -17.86 1.74
C HIS A 37 0.12 -18.70 0.85
N SER A 38 -0.97 -19.21 1.43
CA SER A 38 -1.97 -19.95 0.65
C SER A 38 -2.56 -19.07 -0.47
N PRO A 39 -3.06 -19.66 -1.58
CA PRO A 39 -3.64 -18.92 -2.70
C PRO A 39 -4.71 -17.90 -2.28
N GLY A 40 -5.44 -18.17 -1.19
CA GLY A 40 -6.43 -17.26 -0.61
C GLY A 40 -5.85 -15.93 -0.10
N ARG A 41 -4.52 -15.80 0.04
CA ARG A 41 -3.88 -14.53 0.44
C ARG A 41 -3.60 -13.58 -0.72
N TRP A 42 -3.86 -13.99 -1.96
CA TRP A 42 -3.80 -13.13 -3.14
C TRP A 42 -5.21 -12.91 -3.68
N GLN A 43 -5.42 -11.78 -4.35
CA GLN A 43 -6.71 -11.45 -4.94
C GLN A 43 -6.53 -10.75 -6.28
N THR A 44 -7.54 -10.87 -7.14
CA THR A 44 -7.61 -10.12 -8.39
C THR A 44 -7.72 -8.62 -8.10
N PHE A 45 -6.93 -7.84 -8.82
CA PHE A 45 -7.00 -6.39 -8.82
C PHE A 45 -8.24 -5.96 -9.62
N VAL A 46 -9.23 -5.43 -8.91
CA VAL A 46 -10.49 -5.00 -9.50
C VAL A 46 -10.35 -3.56 -10.01
N ILE A 47 -10.52 -3.39 -11.32
CA ILE A 47 -10.48 -2.10 -11.99
C ILE A 47 -11.91 -1.58 -12.18
N PRO A 48 -12.27 -0.41 -11.65
CA PRO A 48 -13.57 0.19 -11.91
C PRO A 48 -13.78 0.40 -13.41
N GLN A 49 -14.89 -0.14 -13.93
CA GLN A 49 -15.22 -0.08 -15.37
C GLN A 49 -15.32 1.37 -15.88
N THR A 50 -15.70 2.31 -15.01
CA THR A 50 -15.76 3.75 -15.31
C THR A 50 -14.43 4.33 -15.76
N LEU A 51 -13.29 3.74 -15.35
CA LEU A 51 -11.96 4.16 -15.78
C LEU A 51 -11.62 3.70 -17.21
N LEU A 52 -12.35 2.72 -17.73
CA LEU A 52 -12.14 2.10 -19.04
C LEU A 52 -12.97 2.75 -20.15
N ILE A 53 -13.94 3.60 -19.82
CA ILE A 53 -14.94 4.16 -20.75
C ILE A 53 -14.34 5.07 -21.85
N ASN A 54 -13.07 5.46 -21.76
CA ASN A 54 -12.39 6.17 -22.85
C ASN A 54 -10.89 5.89 -22.79
N PRO A 55 -10.37 4.94 -23.58
CA PRO A 55 -8.94 4.82 -23.78
C PRO A 55 -8.48 6.10 -24.49
N ALA A 56 -7.93 7.03 -23.72
CA ALA A 56 -7.37 8.25 -24.27
C ALA A 56 -6.11 7.88 -25.06
N TYR A 57 -6.26 7.57 -26.34
CA TYR A 57 -5.18 7.35 -27.31
C TYR A 57 -4.49 8.66 -27.72
N SER A 58 -4.62 9.73 -26.93
CA SER A 58 -4.11 11.04 -27.29
C SER A 58 -2.57 11.02 -27.30
N ARG A 59 -2.02 11.27 -28.51
CA ARG A 59 -0.62 11.53 -28.86
C ARG A 59 0.39 11.08 -27.79
N HIS A 60 0.59 9.77 -27.71
CA HIS A 60 1.56 9.21 -26.77
C HIS A 60 2.98 9.66 -27.12
N THR A 61 3.59 10.45 -26.23
CA THR A 61 4.97 10.92 -26.35
C THR A 61 5.97 9.88 -25.88
N SER A 62 5.55 8.94 -25.03
CA SER A 62 6.40 7.86 -24.52
C SER A 62 6.65 6.79 -25.58
N PRO A 63 7.91 6.39 -25.85
CA PRO A 63 8.24 5.29 -26.76
C PRO A 63 7.56 3.97 -26.38
N LEU A 64 7.39 3.70 -25.08
CA LEU A 64 6.75 2.49 -24.58
C LEU A 64 5.29 2.36 -25.05
N LEU A 65 4.59 3.48 -25.17
CA LEU A 65 3.18 3.53 -25.57
C LEU A 65 3.01 3.54 -27.10
N ARG A 66 4.11 3.56 -27.86
CA ARG A 66 4.11 3.44 -29.33
C ARG A 66 4.42 2.02 -29.80
N LEU A 67 4.72 1.12 -28.86
CA LEU A 67 4.96 -0.27 -29.18
C LEU A 67 3.66 -0.91 -29.70
N PRO A 68 3.76 -1.89 -30.61
CA PRO A 68 2.66 -2.79 -30.91
C PRO A 68 2.07 -3.41 -29.63
N LEU A 69 0.78 -3.71 -29.66
CA LEU A 69 0.06 -4.24 -28.51
C LEU A 69 0.66 -5.57 -28.04
N GLU A 70 1.14 -6.39 -28.99
CA GLU A 70 1.79 -7.67 -28.77
C GLU A 70 3.06 -7.51 -27.92
N LEU A 71 3.87 -6.48 -28.19
CA LEU A 71 5.05 -6.19 -27.39
C LEU A 71 4.67 -5.70 -25.98
N SER A 72 3.56 -4.98 -25.87
CA SER A 72 3.03 -4.57 -24.55
C SER A 72 2.60 -5.79 -23.73
N PHE A 73 1.99 -6.80 -24.36
CA PHE A 73 1.63 -8.07 -23.71
C PHE A 73 2.87 -8.84 -23.27
N LEU A 74 3.89 -8.96 -24.13
CA LEU A 74 5.15 -9.61 -23.78
C LEU A 74 5.82 -8.93 -22.59
N ILE A 75 5.88 -7.59 -22.59
CA ILE A 75 6.43 -6.84 -21.45
C ILE A 75 5.64 -7.14 -20.18
N LEU A 76 4.31 -7.07 -20.22
CA LEU A 76 3.46 -7.35 -19.06
C LEU A 76 3.62 -8.79 -18.56
N GLY A 77 3.75 -9.77 -19.45
CA GLY A 77 3.97 -11.17 -19.10
C GLY A 77 5.34 -11.47 -18.46
N HIS A 78 6.33 -10.59 -18.67
CA HIS A 78 7.65 -10.70 -18.04
C HIS A 78 7.76 -9.98 -16.68
N LEU A 79 6.74 -9.23 -16.26
CA LEU A 79 6.75 -8.51 -14.99
C LEU A 79 6.21 -9.38 -13.85
N ASP A 80 6.76 -9.18 -12.66
CA ASP A 80 6.14 -9.72 -11.45
C ASP A 80 4.74 -9.09 -11.24
N PRO A 81 3.83 -9.75 -10.50
CA PRO A 81 2.45 -9.29 -10.35
C PRO A 81 2.31 -7.85 -9.87
N ILE A 82 3.18 -7.39 -8.96
CA ILE A 82 3.12 -6.01 -8.42
C ILE A 82 3.60 -5.01 -9.47
N SER A 83 4.69 -5.32 -10.16
CA SER A 83 5.20 -4.48 -11.27
C SER A 83 4.21 -4.42 -12.43
N ALA A 84 3.54 -5.53 -12.75
CA ALA A 84 2.49 -5.58 -13.77
C ALA A 84 1.33 -4.65 -13.42
N VAL A 85 0.84 -4.69 -12.16
CA VAL A 85 -0.21 -3.76 -11.67
C VAL A 85 0.25 -2.31 -11.73
N CYS A 86 1.51 -2.02 -11.35
CA CYS A 86 2.04 -0.65 -11.40
C CYS A 86 2.14 -0.14 -12.83
N LEU A 87 2.59 -0.98 -13.77
CA LEU A 87 2.67 -0.62 -15.16
C LEU A 87 1.27 -0.42 -15.76
N ALA A 88 0.35 -1.35 -15.49
CA ALA A 88 -1.04 -1.27 -15.92
C ALA A 88 -1.71 0.02 -15.43
N THR A 89 -1.53 0.39 -14.16
CA THR A 89 -2.15 1.59 -13.57
C THR A 89 -1.45 2.90 -13.91
N SER A 90 -0.29 2.86 -14.59
CA SER A 90 0.47 4.06 -14.93
C SER A 90 -0.24 4.96 -15.95
N CYS A 91 -1.00 4.37 -16.87
CA CYS A 91 -1.83 5.10 -17.84
C CYS A 91 -2.98 4.22 -18.36
N LYS A 92 -4.00 4.84 -18.96
CA LYS A 92 -5.17 4.13 -19.48
C LYS A 92 -4.82 3.10 -20.57
N TYR A 93 -3.83 3.39 -21.41
CA TYR A 93 -3.38 2.47 -22.46
C TYR A 93 -2.81 1.18 -21.86
N MET A 94 -1.88 1.28 -20.91
CA MET A 94 -1.31 0.10 -20.26
C MET A 94 -2.35 -0.68 -19.45
N LEU A 95 -3.31 0.03 -18.86
CA LEU A 95 -4.42 -0.59 -18.14
C LEU A 95 -5.27 -1.45 -19.08
N HIS A 96 -5.59 -0.92 -20.26
CA HIS A 96 -6.32 -1.64 -21.29
C HIS A 96 -5.50 -2.82 -21.82
N ALA A 97 -4.21 -2.61 -22.12
CA ALA A 97 -3.32 -3.68 -22.57
C ALA A 97 -3.27 -4.84 -21.56
N ALA A 98 -3.12 -4.55 -20.27
CA ALA A 98 -3.13 -5.57 -19.23
C ALA A 98 -4.44 -6.36 -19.18
N LEU A 99 -5.58 -5.68 -19.27
CA LEU A 99 -6.88 -6.35 -19.30
C LEU A 99 -7.08 -7.21 -20.57
N SER A 100 -6.52 -6.80 -21.70
CA SER A 100 -6.62 -7.54 -22.96
C SER A 100 -5.79 -8.83 -22.99
N THR A 101 -4.86 -9.03 -22.05
CA THR A 101 -4.09 -10.29 -21.95
C THR A 101 -4.95 -11.49 -21.54
N GLY A 102 -6.12 -11.25 -20.94
CA GLY A 102 -6.97 -12.31 -20.36
C GLY A 102 -6.48 -12.83 -19.01
N GLU A 103 -5.27 -12.47 -18.59
CA GLU A 103 -4.71 -12.87 -17.30
C GLU A 103 -5.14 -11.89 -16.19
N PRO A 104 -5.63 -12.39 -15.03
CA PRO A 104 -5.99 -11.53 -13.92
C PRO A 104 -4.75 -10.90 -13.30
N LEU A 105 -4.75 -9.57 -13.17
CA LEU A 105 -3.75 -8.86 -12.39
C LEU A 105 -3.90 -9.23 -10.91
N MET A 106 -2.88 -9.84 -10.31
CA MET A 106 -2.94 -10.30 -8.92
C MET A 106 -2.23 -9.34 -7.97
N ILE A 107 -2.84 -9.08 -6.81
CA ILE A 107 -2.25 -8.31 -5.71
C ILE A 107 -2.35 -9.07 -4.38
N PRO A 108 -1.46 -8.81 -3.41
CA PRO A 108 -1.65 -9.28 -2.04
C PRO A 108 -3.00 -8.83 -1.49
N SER A 109 -3.80 -9.78 -1.01
CA SER A 109 -5.10 -9.51 -0.43
C SER A 109 -4.93 -8.85 0.93
N ALA A 110 -5.40 -7.61 1.04
CA ALA A 110 -5.34 -6.85 2.27
C ALA A 110 -6.07 -7.52 3.43
N ARG A 111 -7.24 -8.12 3.16
CA ARG A 111 -8.03 -8.84 4.18
C ARG A 111 -7.25 -10.03 4.76
N HIS A 112 -6.57 -10.79 3.92
CA HIS A 112 -5.85 -12.00 4.33
C HIS A 112 -4.46 -11.70 4.89
N HIS A 113 -3.95 -10.48 4.69
CA HIS A 113 -2.74 -9.96 5.33
C HIS A 113 -3.05 -9.07 6.54
N ARG A 114 -4.28 -9.12 7.04
CA ARG A 114 -4.66 -8.42 8.26
C ARG A 114 -3.80 -8.87 9.44
N GLY A 115 -3.41 -7.92 10.30
CA GLY A 115 -2.53 -8.18 11.44
C GLY A 115 -1.08 -8.56 11.08
N VAL A 116 -0.81 -8.87 9.80
CA VAL A 116 0.55 -9.08 9.32
C VAL A 116 1.20 -7.71 9.20
N THR A 117 2.16 -7.42 10.07
CA THR A 117 2.96 -6.20 9.91
C THR A 117 3.66 -6.29 8.54
N PRO A 118 3.64 -5.25 7.69
CA PRO A 118 4.18 -5.34 6.34
C PRO A 118 5.64 -5.79 6.29
N ARG A 119 6.42 -5.56 7.34
CA ARG A 119 7.80 -6.07 7.44
C ARG A 119 7.92 -7.60 7.42
N HIS A 120 6.84 -8.30 7.72
CA HIS A 120 6.74 -9.77 7.66
C HIS A 120 6.08 -10.27 6.37
N CYS A 121 5.71 -9.37 5.45
CA CYS A 121 5.22 -9.70 4.11
C CYS A 121 5.79 -8.71 3.10
N GLU A 122 6.88 -9.10 2.43
CA GLU A 122 7.61 -8.23 1.51
C GLU A 122 6.74 -7.75 0.34
N ALA A 123 5.82 -8.59 -0.16
CA ALA A 123 4.90 -8.22 -1.23
C ALA A 123 3.95 -7.08 -0.80
N LEU A 124 3.32 -7.22 0.36
CA LEU A 124 2.45 -6.18 0.92
C LEU A 124 3.25 -4.89 1.19
N TYR A 125 4.44 -5.02 1.76
CA TYR A 125 5.33 -3.89 2.00
C TYR A 125 5.67 -3.13 0.72
N ARG A 126 6.03 -3.85 -0.35
CA ARG A 126 6.34 -3.25 -1.65
C ARG A 126 5.14 -2.57 -2.27
N LEU A 127 3.98 -3.24 -2.31
CA LEU A 127 2.76 -2.65 -2.84
C LEU A 127 2.41 -1.35 -2.11
N MET A 128 2.45 -1.36 -0.77
CA MET A 128 2.23 -0.14 0.02
C MET A 128 3.27 0.95 -0.26
N ARG A 129 4.54 0.58 -0.46
CA ARG A 129 5.62 1.52 -0.77
C ARG A 129 5.46 2.15 -2.15
N LEU A 130 4.97 1.41 -3.14
CA LEU A 130 4.76 1.86 -4.51
C LEU A 130 3.55 2.78 -4.62
N MET A 131 2.48 2.46 -3.88
CA MET A 131 1.28 3.29 -3.83
C MET A 131 1.50 4.57 -3.02
N TRP A 132 2.54 4.67 -2.19
CA TRP A 132 2.72 5.84 -1.33
C TRP A 132 2.88 7.15 -2.14
N PRO A 133 2.08 8.20 -1.85
CA PRO A 133 2.12 9.45 -2.62
C PRO A 133 3.46 10.17 -2.49
N VAL A 134 3.91 10.72 -3.62
CA VAL A 134 5.18 11.46 -3.73
C VAL A 134 4.87 12.95 -3.85
N VAL A 135 5.40 13.76 -2.92
CA VAL A 135 5.13 15.20 -2.84
C VAL A 135 6.04 16.00 -3.77
N LYS A 136 7.27 15.52 -4.01
CA LYS A 136 8.21 16.15 -4.96
C LYS A 136 9.00 15.08 -5.71
N ARG A 137 8.91 15.12 -7.05
CA ARG A 137 9.83 14.43 -7.96
C ARG A 137 11.02 15.35 -8.24
N THR A 138 12.03 15.29 -7.38
CA THR A 138 13.33 15.92 -7.63
C THR A 138 14.30 14.88 -8.22
N ARG A 139 15.49 15.30 -8.68
CA ARG A 139 16.60 14.38 -9.02
C ARG A 139 17.09 13.54 -7.82
N ALA A 140 16.75 13.95 -6.60
CA ALA A 140 16.94 13.18 -5.36
C ALA A 140 15.81 12.15 -5.15
N PRO A 141 16.00 11.08 -4.34
CA PRO A 141 14.98 10.06 -4.11
C PRO A 141 13.63 10.70 -3.74
N ALA A 142 12.57 10.21 -4.40
CA ALA A 142 11.20 10.70 -4.27
C ALA A 142 10.82 10.94 -2.81
N LYS A 143 10.49 12.20 -2.45
CA LYS A 143 10.08 12.55 -1.10
C LYS A 143 8.62 12.15 -0.90
N ARG A 144 8.39 11.20 -0.01
CA ARG A 144 7.05 10.72 0.37
C ARG A 144 6.27 11.76 1.15
N ASP A 145 4.96 11.74 0.97
CA ASP A 145 4.06 12.53 1.79
C ASP A 145 4.02 11.97 3.21
N ARG A 146 4.22 12.84 4.20
CA ARG A 146 4.16 12.50 5.61
C ARG A 146 2.81 12.85 6.24
N THR A 147 1.98 13.61 5.53
CA THR A 147 0.66 14.04 6.01
C THR A 147 -0.39 12.95 5.85
N VAL A 148 -0.13 11.93 5.03
CA VAL A 148 -1.03 10.80 4.78
C VAL A 148 -0.34 9.45 5.00
N MET A 149 -1.14 8.43 5.24
CA MET A 149 -0.72 7.03 5.33
C MET A 149 -1.73 6.13 4.61
N LEU A 150 -1.25 5.05 4.00
CA LEU A 150 -2.06 4.06 3.31
C LEU A 150 -2.43 2.93 4.27
N CYS A 151 -3.70 2.56 4.34
CA CYS A 151 -4.16 1.41 5.12
C CYS A 151 -3.87 0.10 4.39
N SER A 152 -3.18 -0.83 5.06
CA SER A 152 -2.89 -2.17 4.55
C SER A 152 -4.11 -3.08 4.48
N THR A 153 -5.24 -2.70 5.11
CA THR A 153 -6.49 -3.47 5.10
C THR A 153 -7.49 -2.98 4.05
N CYS A 154 -7.63 -1.66 3.86
CA CYS A 154 -8.62 -1.09 2.93
C CYS A 154 -8.02 -0.32 1.75
N TRP A 155 -6.69 -0.21 1.66
CA TRP A 155 -5.96 0.51 0.61
C TRP A 155 -6.37 1.98 0.44
N ARG A 156 -7.01 2.59 1.44
CA ARG A 156 -7.36 4.02 1.43
C ARG A 156 -6.28 4.84 2.09
N TYR A 157 -6.02 6.02 1.52
CA TYR A 157 -5.24 7.05 2.18
C TYR A 157 -6.03 7.64 3.34
N ARG A 158 -5.32 7.92 4.42
CA ARG A 158 -5.85 8.53 5.63
C ARG A 158 -4.94 9.65 6.09
N PRO A 159 -5.50 10.79 6.54
CA PRO A 159 -4.72 11.81 7.21
C PRO A 159 -3.97 11.23 8.41
N ARG A 160 -2.72 11.66 8.56
CA ARG A 160 -1.82 11.23 9.64
C ARG A 160 -1.60 12.32 10.67
N LEU A 161 -1.52 13.57 10.22
CA LEU A 161 -1.15 14.72 11.05
C LEU A 161 -2.30 15.71 11.28
N ASP A 162 -3.51 15.38 10.86
CA ASP A 162 -4.69 16.22 10.99
C ASP A 162 -5.41 15.94 12.33
N ASP A 163 -5.19 16.82 13.32
CA ASP A 163 -5.73 16.64 14.67
C ASP A 163 -7.26 16.78 14.73
N GLU A 164 -7.87 17.59 13.88
CA GLU A 164 -9.33 17.74 13.81
C GLU A 164 -9.97 16.45 13.29
N TYR A 165 -9.45 15.93 12.17
CA TYR A 165 -9.86 14.63 11.63
C TYR A 165 -9.73 13.52 12.67
N TRP A 166 -8.63 13.50 13.44
CA TRP A 166 -8.40 12.49 14.46
C TRP A 166 -9.33 12.65 15.66
N SER A 167 -9.69 13.86 16.05
CA SER A 167 -10.63 14.11 17.15
C SER A 167 -12.02 13.56 16.80
N GLN A 168 -12.50 13.87 15.60
CA GLN A 168 -13.78 13.35 15.10
C GLN A 168 -13.75 11.84 14.91
N THR A 169 -12.66 11.30 14.36
CA THR A 169 -12.52 9.85 14.13
C THR A 169 -12.48 9.08 15.44
N ARG A 170 -11.78 9.59 16.46
CA ARG A 170 -11.75 8.95 17.79
C ARG A 170 -13.13 8.88 18.41
N GLN A 171 -13.89 9.98 18.38
CA GLN A 171 -15.24 10.01 18.92
C GLN A 171 -16.12 8.92 18.29
N LYS A 172 -16.11 8.82 16.95
CA LYS A 172 -16.84 7.78 16.23
C LYS A 172 -16.42 6.36 16.62
N LEU A 173 -15.12 6.11 16.71
CA LEU A 173 -14.61 4.77 17.07
C LEU A 173 -14.97 4.39 18.52
N LEU A 174 -15.07 5.35 19.43
CA LEU A 174 -15.52 5.09 20.81
C LEU A 174 -17.00 4.72 20.87
N GLU A 175 -17.82 5.41 20.08
CA GLU A 175 -19.26 5.14 19.97
C GLU A 175 -19.54 3.76 19.33
N GLU A 176 -18.77 3.38 18.30
CA GLU A 176 -19.03 2.17 17.51
C GLU A 176 -18.49 0.87 18.14
N VAL A 177 -17.36 0.90 18.86
CA VAL A 177 -16.60 -0.32 19.18
C VAL A 177 -16.75 -0.76 20.65
N GLY A 178 -17.23 0.09 21.55
CA GLY A 178 -17.42 -0.25 22.96
C GLY A 178 -16.13 -0.59 23.73
N VAL A 179 -14.96 -0.18 23.21
CA VAL A 179 -13.64 -0.34 23.86
C VAL A 179 -13.24 0.91 24.65
N SER A 180 -12.39 0.73 25.67
CA SER A 180 -11.92 1.84 26.50
C SER A 180 -11.21 2.94 25.70
N CYS A 181 -11.40 4.21 26.10
CA CYS A 181 -10.78 5.37 25.47
C CYS A 181 -9.26 5.24 25.28
N ARG A 182 -8.57 4.80 26.35
CA ARG A 182 -7.11 4.59 26.33
C ARG A 182 -6.64 3.60 25.25
N HIS A 183 -7.47 2.62 24.92
CA HIS A 183 -7.12 1.63 23.90
C HIS A 183 -7.20 2.22 22.49
N VAL A 184 -8.27 2.97 22.19
CA VAL A 184 -8.44 3.69 20.91
C VAL A 184 -7.34 4.72 20.69
N GLU A 185 -6.97 5.47 21.74
CA GLU A 185 -5.85 6.41 21.69
C GLU A 185 -4.54 5.70 21.35
N ARG A 186 -4.23 4.59 22.04
CA ARG A 186 -3.01 3.82 21.80
C ARG A 186 -2.92 3.31 20.37
N ILE A 187 -3.99 2.74 19.81
CA ILE A 187 -3.99 2.25 18.42
C ILE A 187 -3.86 3.41 17.43
N SER A 188 -4.53 4.54 17.69
CA SER A 188 -4.38 5.75 16.88
C SER A 188 -2.95 6.28 16.88
N ASP A 189 -2.27 6.31 18.03
CA ASP A 189 -0.88 6.74 18.14
C ASP A 189 0.10 5.78 17.45
N LEU A 190 -0.14 4.47 17.55
CA LEU A 190 0.63 3.47 16.82
C LEU A 190 0.49 3.66 15.30
N TRP A 191 -0.71 3.97 14.82
CA TRP A 191 -0.93 4.30 13.41
C TRP A 191 -0.25 5.62 13.03
N ARG A 192 -0.44 6.70 13.80
CA ARG A 192 0.16 8.02 13.55
C ARG A 192 1.69 7.98 13.62
N SER A 193 2.29 7.08 14.38
CA SER A 193 3.74 6.85 14.37
C SER A 193 4.20 6.00 13.18
N GLY A 194 3.28 5.30 12.51
CA GLY A 194 3.55 4.30 11.48
C GLY A 194 4.03 2.97 12.04
N SER A 195 3.86 2.72 13.34
CA SER A 195 4.20 1.44 13.97
C SER A 195 3.28 0.32 13.49
N ILE A 196 2.03 0.64 13.16
CA ILE A 196 1.08 -0.24 12.49
C ILE A 196 0.66 0.37 11.15
N THR A 197 0.19 -0.49 10.26
CA THR A 197 -0.28 -0.12 8.92
C THR A 197 -1.74 -0.46 8.69
N GLU A 198 -2.47 -0.85 9.73
CA GLU A 198 -3.92 -1.00 9.71
C GLU A 198 -4.59 0.21 10.37
N TRP A 199 -5.47 0.88 9.64
CA TRP A 199 -6.15 2.09 10.12
C TRP A 199 -7.06 1.70 11.30
N PRO A 200 -7.16 2.52 12.38
CA PRO A 200 -7.89 2.12 13.58
C PRO A 200 -9.31 1.58 13.35
N GLY A 201 -10.12 2.16 12.46
CA GLY A 201 -11.44 1.58 12.18
C GLY A 201 -11.37 0.22 11.47
N CYS A 202 -10.41 0.02 10.56
CA CYS A 202 -10.16 -1.32 10.00
C CYS A 202 -9.62 -2.27 11.08
N PHE A 203 -8.83 -1.80 12.02
CA PHE A 203 -8.34 -2.60 13.14
C PHE A 203 -9.48 -3.05 14.05
N TYR A 204 -10.56 -2.27 14.20
CA TYR A 204 -11.69 -2.64 15.05
C TYR A 204 -12.81 -3.41 14.32
N ASP A 205 -13.03 -3.17 13.03
CA ASP A 205 -13.82 -4.05 12.14
C ASP A 205 -13.27 -5.49 12.07
N SER A 206 -12.08 -5.67 12.65
CA SER A 206 -11.33 -6.91 12.74
C SER A 206 -11.75 -7.82 13.83
N CYS A 207 -11.92 -7.20 14.99
CA CYS A 207 -12.21 -7.89 16.22
C CYS A 207 -13.69 -8.23 16.31
N SER A 208 -14.56 -7.55 15.56
CA SER A 208 -16.01 -7.73 15.55
C SER A 208 -16.51 -8.84 14.61
N ARG A 209 -15.64 -9.50 13.84
CA ARG A 209 -15.99 -10.61 12.93
C ARG A 209 -15.36 -11.95 13.31
N VAL A 210 -14.95 -12.12 14.57
CA VAL A 210 -14.48 -13.39 15.14
C VAL A 210 -15.56 -13.94 16.05
#